data_AF-A6IT84-F1
#
_entry.id   AF-A6IT84-F1
#
_cell.length_a   1.000
_cell.length_b   1.000
_cell.length_c   1.000
_cell.angle_alpha   90.00
_cell.angle_beta   90.00
_cell.angle_gamma   90.00
#
_symmetry.space_group_name_H-M   'P 1'
#
loop_
_entity.id
_entity.type
_entity.pdbx_description
1 polymer ?
#
loop_
_entity_poly.entity_id
_entity_poly.type
_entity_poly.pdbx_seq_one_letter_code
_entity_poly.pdbx_strand_id
1 'polypeptide(L)'
;MEEKVLVTGGAGYIGSHTVLELLEAGYSPVVIDNFHNSIRGEDSMPESLRRVQELTGRSVEFEEMDILDQAALQHLFKKHNFKAVIHFAGLKAVGESVQKPLDYYRVNLTGTIQLLEVRGRGHRPQLGPRLSGMLATVRACVRE
;
A
#
# COMPACT_ATOMS: atom_id res chain seq x y z
N MET A 1 8.36 20.10 -1.76
CA MET A 1 8.40 19.06 -0.72
C MET A 1 7.71 17.86 -1.33
N GLU A 2 8.37 16.70 -1.43
CA GLU A 2 7.75 15.53 -2.04
C GLU A 2 6.58 15.03 -1.18
N GLU A 3 5.47 14.69 -1.82
CA GLU A 3 4.24 14.30 -1.14
C GLU A 3 4.31 12.82 -0.76
N LYS A 4 4.33 12.53 0.55
CA LYS A 4 4.33 11.15 1.04
C LYS A 4 2.97 10.49 0.85
N VAL A 5 2.97 9.33 0.21
CA VAL A 5 1.78 8.48 0.00
C VAL A 5 2.01 7.13 0.66
N LEU A 6 1.16 6.76 1.61
CA LEU A 6 1.18 5.41 2.17
C LEU A 6 0.58 4.43 1.16
N VAL A 7 1.29 3.35 0.85
CA VAL A 7 0.78 2.27 0.00
C VAL A 7 0.80 0.96 0.79
N THR A 8 -0.36 0.51 1.25
CA THR A 8 -0.46 -0.78 1.96
C THR A 8 -0.64 -1.91 0.94
N GLY A 9 -0.01 -3.07 1.15
CA GLY A 9 -0.04 -4.16 0.17
C GLY A 9 0.75 -3.82 -1.10
N GLY A 10 1.70 -2.88 -0.98
CA GLY A 10 2.42 -2.31 -2.11
C GLY A 10 3.43 -3.27 -2.74
N ALA A 11 3.73 -4.41 -2.10
CA ALA A 11 4.58 -5.43 -2.69
C ALA A 11 3.82 -6.41 -3.59
N GLY A 12 2.49 -6.40 -3.53
CA GLY A 12 1.63 -7.21 -4.40
C GLY A 12 1.58 -6.67 -5.83
N TYR A 13 1.00 -7.45 -6.74
CA TYR A 13 0.97 -7.15 -8.18
C TYR A 13 0.53 -5.73 -8.53
N ILE A 14 -0.69 -5.31 -8.15
CA ILE A 14 -1.20 -3.96 -8.45
C ILE A 14 -0.43 -2.90 -7.65
N GLY A 15 -0.06 -3.24 -6.41
CA GLY A 15 0.66 -2.38 -5.50
C GLY A 15 2.02 -1.94 -6.06
N SER A 16 2.83 -2.87 -6.54
CA SER A 16 4.19 -2.58 -6.99
C SER A 16 4.21 -1.74 -8.25
N HIS A 17 3.28 -1.99 -9.18
CA HIS A 17 3.07 -1.14 -10.35
C HIS A 17 2.61 0.27 -9.95
N THR A 18 1.74 0.40 -8.94
CA THR A 18 1.34 1.72 -8.44
C THR A 18 2.51 2.46 -7.79
N VAL A 19 3.40 1.76 -7.08
CA VAL A 19 4.61 2.34 -6.48
C VAL A 19 5.55 2.86 -7.58
N LEU A 20 5.73 2.11 -8.67
CA LEU A 20 6.49 2.56 -9.83
C LEU A 20 5.93 3.86 -10.39
N GLU A 21 4.62 3.91 -10.68
CA GLU A 21 3.97 5.10 -11.24
C GLU A 21 4.04 6.31 -10.28
N LEU A 22 3.92 6.07 -8.97
CA LEU A 22 4.08 7.12 -7.96
C LEU A 22 5.48 7.74 -8.00
N LEU A 23 6.51 6.90 -8.11
CA LEU A 23 7.90 7.36 -8.21
C LEU A 23 8.12 8.16 -9.50
N GLU A 24 7.69 7.64 -10.65
CA GLU A 24 7.78 8.35 -11.94
C GLU A 24 7.05 9.69 -11.92
N ALA A 25 5.89 9.76 -11.25
CA ALA A 25 5.11 10.98 -11.09
C ALA A 25 5.67 11.97 -10.04
N GLY A 26 6.75 11.62 -9.33
CA GLY A 26 7.42 12.49 -8.37
C GLY A 26 6.85 12.49 -6.94
N TYR A 27 6.11 11.45 -6.57
CA TYR A 27 5.68 11.21 -5.17
C TYR A 27 6.72 10.38 -4.42
N SER A 28 6.67 10.41 -3.08
CA SER A 28 7.49 9.53 -2.22
C SER A 28 6.59 8.47 -1.58
N PRO A 29 6.49 7.26 -2.16
CA PRO A 29 5.74 6.18 -1.56
C PRO A 29 6.44 5.67 -0.29
N VAL A 30 5.65 5.44 0.76
CA VAL A 30 6.04 4.61 1.90
C VAL A 30 5.19 3.35 1.84
N VAL A 31 5.84 2.21 1.67
CA VAL A 31 5.17 0.93 1.39
C VAL A 31 5.16 0.08 2.64
N ILE A 32 4.00 -0.51 2.94
CA ILE A 32 3.90 -1.58 3.93
C ILE A 32 3.33 -2.85 3.32
N ASP A 33 3.87 -4.00 3.72
CA ASP A 33 3.42 -5.33 3.31
C ASP A 33 3.82 -6.36 4.37
N ASN A 34 3.02 -7.41 4.59
CA ASN A 34 3.30 -8.46 5.57
C ASN A 34 3.78 -9.77 4.91
N PHE A 35 4.07 -9.76 3.61
CA PHE A 35 4.48 -10.93 2.83
C PHE A 35 3.44 -12.06 2.72
N HIS A 36 2.16 -11.80 3.03
CA HIS A 36 1.12 -12.83 2.91
C HIS A 36 1.00 -13.39 1.49
N ASN A 37 1.14 -12.54 0.46
CA ASN A 37 1.08 -12.94 -0.94
C ASN A 37 2.09 -12.15 -1.81
N SER A 38 3.26 -11.85 -1.25
CA SER A 38 4.37 -11.19 -1.93
C SER A 38 5.67 -11.96 -1.68
N ILE A 39 6.67 -11.77 -2.54
CA ILE A 39 7.93 -12.53 -2.52
C ILE A 39 9.01 -11.70 -1.83
N ARG A 40 9.66 -12.27 -0.81
CA ARG A 40 10.86 -11.69 -0.19
C ARG A 40 12.02 -11.71 -1.17
N GLY A 41 12.68 -10.56 -1.33
CA GLY A 41 13.96 -10.42 -2.01
C GLY A 41 15.11 -10.36 -1.01
N GLU A 42 16.23 -9.79 -1.46
CA GLU A 42 17.40 -9.54 -0.63
C GLU A 42 17.14 -8.41 0.40
N ASP A 43 17.91 -8.41 1.49
CA ASP A 43 17.88 -7.37 2.53
C ASP A 43 16.50 -7.09 3.15
N SER A 44 15.64 -8.12 3.22
CA SER A 44 14.26 -8.04 3.74
C SER A 44 13.32 -7.11 2.95
N MET A 45 13.73 -6.65 1.76
CA MET A 45 12.85 -5.92 0.84
C MET A 45 12.10 -6.90 -0.06
N PRO A 46 10.82 -6.62 -0.42
CA PRO A 46 10.14 -7.42 -1.43
C PRO A 46 10.82 -7.33 -2.78
N GLU A 47 10.97 -8.47 -3.47
CA GLU A 47 11.65 -8.55 -4.77
C GLU A 47 10.97 -7.65 -5.82
N SER A 48 9.65 -7.50 -5.74
CA SER A 48 8.89 -6.57 -6.59
C SER A 48 9.32 -5.12 -6.38
N LEU A 49 9.50 -4.67 -5.15
CA LEU A 49 9.93 -3.30 -4.84
C LEU A 49 11.40 -3.08 -5.17
N ARG A 50 12.26 -4.09 -4.97
CA ARG A 50 13.67 -4.05 -5.37
C ARG A 50 13.79 -3.76 -6.88
N ARG A 51 13.04 -4.48 -7.71
CA ARG A 51 13.00 -4.24 -9.16
C ARG A 51 12.41 -2.87 -9.52
N VAL A 52 11.41 -2.40 -8.78
CA VAL A 52 10.88 -1.03 -8.97
C VAL A 52 11.96 0.01 -8.72
N GLN A 53 12.81 -0.17 -7.70
CA GLN A 53 13.95 0.73 -7.48
C GLN A 53 14.96 0.70 -8.63
N GLU A 54 15.28 -0.49 -9.16
CA GLU A 54 16.18 -0.65 -10.31
C GLU A 54 15.63 0.05 -11.57
N LEU A 55 14.33 -0.11 -11.83
CA LEU A 55 13.68 0.46 -13.01
C LEU A 55 13.59 1.99 -12.96
N THR A 56 13.27 2.53 -11.79
CA THR A 56 13.05 3.98 -11.60
C THR A 56 14.33 4.75 -11.25
N GLY A 57 15.38 4.05 -10.79
CA GLY A 57 16.57 4.66 -10.22
C GLY A 57 16.30 5.43 -8.91
N ARG A 58 15.15 5.20 -8.26
CA ARG A 58 14.72 5.87 -7.03
C ARG A 58 14.56 4.87 -5.90
N SER A 59 14.78 5.31 -4.66
CA SER A 59 14.58 4.47 -3.48
C SER A 59 13.10 4.35 -3.10
N VAL A 60 12.73 3.21 -2.53
CA VAL A 60 11.41 2.96 -1.95
C VAL A 60 11.59 2.79 -0.44
N GLU A 61 10.87 3.59 0.35
CA GLU A 61 10.79 3.36 1.79
C GLU A 61 9.81 2.19 2.03
N PHE A 62 10.31 1.10 2.64
CA PHE A 62 9.53 -0.10 2.92
C PHE A 62 9.59 -0.47 4.41
N GLU A 63 8.45 -0.81 4.99
CA GLU A 63 8.35 -1.42 6.32
C GLU A 63 7.53 -2.71 6.25
N GLU A 64 8.11 -3.82 6.73
CA GLU A 64 7.35 -5.05 6.91
C GLU A 64 6.35 -4.87 8.06
N MET A 65 5.06 -4.88 7.74
CA MET A 65 4.00 -4.56 8.71
C MET A 65 2.66 -5.15 8.29
N ASP A 66 1.90 -5.62 9.28
CA ASP A 66 0.51 -6.05 9.09
C ASP A 66 -0.45 -4.90 9.44
N ILE A 67 -1.47 -4.67 8.61
CA ILE A 67 -2.52 -3.68 8.86
C ILE A 67 -3.37 -4.01 10.10
N LEU A 68 -3.31 -5.25 10.58
CA LEU A 68 -3.95 -5.69 11.81
C LEU A 68 -3.20 -5.24 13.07
N ASP A 69 -1.94 -4.83 12.95
CA ASP A 69 -1.16 -4.26 14.04
C ASP A 69 -1.45 -2.76 14.17
N GLN A 70 -2.45 -2.44 15.00
CA GLN A 70 -2.85 -1.07 15.25
C GLN A 70 -1.73 -0.23 15.87
N ALA A 71 -0.86 -0.81 16.69
CA ALA A 71 0.23 -0.07 17.33
C ALA A 71 1.31 0.29 16.31
N ALA A 72 1.66 -0.63 15.42
CA ALA A 72 2.57 -0.38 14.31
C ALA A 72 2.02 0.69 13.35
N LEU A 73 0.72 0.61 12.99
CA LEU A 73 0.06 1.67 12.22
C LEU A 73 0.14 3.03 12.93
N GLN A 74 -0.17 3.10 14.23
CA GLN A 74 -0.06 4.36 14.98
C GLN A 74 1.36 4.91 14.98
N HIS A 75 2.38 4.06 15.07
CA HIS A 75 3.77 4.47 14.98
C HIS A 75 4.09 5.02 13.59
N LEU A 76 3.68 4.33 12.53
CA LEU A 76 3.90 4.74 11.13
C LEU A 76 3.27 6.11 10.82
N PHE A 77 2.02 6.33 11.25
CA PHE A 77 1.33 7.61 11.07
C PHE A 77 1.88 8.74 11.96
N LYS A 78 2.61 8.43 13.04
CA LYS A 78 3.37 9.43 13.82
C LYS A 78 4.71 9.75 13.18
N LYS A 79 5.37 8.75 12.58
CA LYS A 79 6.66 8.87 11.89
C LYS A 79 6.56 9.69 10.60
N HIS A 80 5.41 9.67 9.93
CA HIS A 80 5.23 10.29 8.61
C HIS A 80 3.99 11.20 8.53
N ASN A 81 4.10 12.28 7.76
CA ASN A 81 2.97 13.16 7.42
C ASN A 81 2.40 12.78 6.04
N PHE A 82 1.50 11.79 6.01
CA PHE A 82 0.92 11.29 4.76
C PHE A 82 -0.14 12.24 4.17
N LYS A 83 -0.02 12.53 2.88
CA LYS A 83 -1.04 13.29 2.14
C LYS A 83 -2.19 12.41 1.64
N ALA A 84 -1.89 11.16 1.35
CA ALA A 84 -2.84 10.17 0.87
C ALA A 84 -2.44 8.76 1.33
N VAL A 85 -3.43 7.87 1.29
CA VAL A 85 -3.27 6.43 1.51
C VAL A 85 -3.90 5.71 0.32
N ILE A 86 -3.17 4.76 -0.26
CA ILE A 86 -3.64 3.83 -1.27
C ILE A 86 -3.63 2.43 -0.65
N HIS A 87 -4.82 1.82 -0.53
CA HIS A 87 -5.02 0.62 0.27
C HIS A 87 -5.23 -0.62 -0.62
N PHE A 88 -4.16 -1.39 -0.85
CA PHE A 88 -4.22 -2.69 -1.55
C PHE A 88 -4.10 -3.90 -0.62
N ALA A 89 -3.76 -3.71 0.66
CA ALA A 89 -3.61 -4.81 1.60
C ALA A 89 -4.97 -5.46 1.86
N GLY A 90 -5.09 -6.75 1.52
CA GLY A 90 -6.32 -7.52 1.66
C GLY A 90 -6.22 -8.90 1.01
N LEU A 91 -7.06 -9.81 1.47
CA LEU A 91 -7.26 -11.12 0.85
C LEU A 91 -8.19 -11.00 -0.36
N LYS A 92 -7.88 -11.74 -1.43
CA LYS A 92 -8.51 -11.55 -2.75
C LYS A 92 -9.00 -12.82 -3.45
N ALA A 93 -8.82 -14.01 -2.86
CA ALA A 93 -9.17 -15.26 -3.51
C ALA A 93 -10.64 -15.65 -3.25
N VAL A 94 -11.46 -15.59 -4.31
CA VAL A 94 -12.90 -15.90 -4.23
C VAL A 94 -13.15 -17.30 -3.67
N GLY A 95 -12.47 -18.32 -4.20
CA GLY A 95 -12.66 -19.71 -3.77
C GLY A 95 -12.32 -19.94 -2.29
N GLU A 96 -11.25 -19.30 -1.80
CA GLU A 96 -10.85 -19.41 -0.39
C GLU A 96 -11.80 -18.62 0.53
N SER A 97 -12.29 -17.46 0.08
CA SER A 97 -13.17 -16.60 0.89
C SER A 97 -14.44 -17.31 1.36
N VAL A 98 -14.97 -18.24 0.54
CA VAL A 98 -16.15 -19.04 0.89
C VAL A 98 -15.83 -20.06 1.99
N GLN A 99 -14.61 -20.60 1.99
CA GLN A 99 -14.17 -21.61 2.96
C GLN A 99 -13.66 -20.98 4.26
N LYS A 100 -13.09 -19.76 4.19
CA LYS A 100 -12.48 -19.05 5.32
C LYS A 100 -13.05 -17.63 5.48
N PRO A 101 -14.37 -17.46 5.62
CA PRO A 101 -14.98 -16.12 5.63
C PRO A 101 -14.46 -15.23 6.78
N LEU A 102 -14.16 -15.82 7.95
CA LEU A 102 -13.66 -15.07 9.10
C LEU A 102 -12.27 -14.47 8.86
N ASP A 103 -11.39 -15.14 8.11
CA ASP A 103 -10.07 -14.60 7.77
C ASP A 103 -10.22 -13.38 6.84
N TYR A 104 -11.13 -13.47 5.87
CA TYR A 104 -11.44 -12.37 4.96
C TYR A 104 -12.09 -11.20 5.68
N TYR A 105 -13.03 -11.45 6.60
CA TYR A 105 -13.61 -10.37 7.42
C TYR A 105 -12.58 -9.74 8.33
N ARG A 106 -11.71 -10.53 8.96
CA ARG A 106 -10.65 -10.00 9.82
C ARG A 106 -9.71 -9.10 9.04
N VAL A 107 -9.11 -9.59 7.95
CA VAL A 107 -8.12 -8.82 7.19
C VAL A 107 -8.77 -7.65 6.47
N ASN A 108 -9.86 -7.88 5.72
CA ASN A 108 -10.41 -6.87 4.80
C ASN A 108 -11.39 -5.90 5.48
N LEU A 109 -12.04 -6.28 6.58
CA LEU A 109 -12.93 -5.36 7.31
C LEU A 109 -12.22 -4.78 8.51
N THR A 110 -11.78 -5.61 9.45
CA THR A 110 -11.14 -5.12 10.68
C THR A 110 -9.84 -4.36 10.38
N GLY A 111 -8.99 -4.90 9.50
CA GLY A 111 -7.75 -4.20 9.09
C GLY A 111 -8.02 -2.85 8.43
N THR A 112 -9.02 -2.77 7.53
CA THR A 112 -9.43 -1.48 6.94
C THR A 112 -10.00 -0.52 7.97
N ILE A 113 -10.81 -1.01 8.93
CA ILE A 113 -11.34 -0.18 10.03
C ILE A 113 -10.19 0.39 10.87
N GLN A 114 -9.23 -0.44 11.28
CA GLN A 114 -8.06 0.00 12.06
C GLN A 114 -7.25 1.07 11.30
N LEU A 115 -7.00 0.86 10.00
CA LEU A 115 -6.32 1.85 9.15
C LEU A 115 -7.07 3.20 9.12
N LEU A 116 -8.39 3.17 8.99
CA LEU A 116 -9.22 4.39 8.96
C LEU A 116 -9.26 5.09 10.32
N GLU A 117 -9.31 4.34 11.42
CA GLU A 117 -9.28 4.88 12.79
C GLU A 117 -7.95 5.57 13.09
N VAL A 118 -6.82 4.92 12.77
CA VAL A 118 -5.48 5.46 13.02
C VAL A 118 -5.21 6.73 12.23
N ARG A 119 -5.64 6.77 10.96
CA ARG A 119 -5.56 7.98 10.13
C ARG A 119 -6.33 9.17 10.75
N GLY A 120 -7.47 8.89 11.38
CA GLY A 120 -8.33 9.88 12.03
C GLY A 120 -9.15 10.75 11.06
N ARG A 121 -10.24 11.33 11.56
CA ARG A 121 -11.20 12.15 10.78
C ARG A 121 -10.63 13.48 10.26
N GLY A 122 -9.50 13.96 10.81
CA GLY A 122 -8.86 15.22 10.42
C GLY A 122 -7.98 15.15 9.18
N HIS A 123 -7.52 13.95 8.79
CA HIS A 123 -6.70 13.76 7.59
C HIS A 123 -7.61 13.72 6.35
N ARG A 124 -7.97 14.89 5.79
CA ARG A 124 -8.64 14.94 4.49
C ARG A 124 -7.63 14.61 3.38
N PRO A 125 -7.89 13.63 2.51
CA PRO A 125 -6.99 13.34 1.41
C PRO A 125 -7.08 14.51 0.44
N GLN A 126 -5.96 15.19 0.19
CA GLN A 126 -5.86 16.17 -0.88
C GLN A 126 -5.28 15.46 -2.09
N LEU A 127 -6.14 14.79 -2.85
CA LEU A 127 -5.75 14.19 -4.12
C LEU A 127 -5.65 15.34 -5.13
N GLY A 128 -4.42 15.76 -5.46
CA GLY A 128 -4.20 16.65 -6.58
C GLY A 128 -4.65 16.01 -7.90
N PRO A 129 -4.95 16.79 -8.96
CA PRO A 129 -5.40 16.25 -10.25
C PRO A 129 -4.42 15.24 -10.87
N ARG A 130 -3.11 15.35 -10.58
CA ARG A 130 -2.08 14.38 -11.01
C ARG A 130 -2.29 13.00 -10.39
N LEU A 131 -2.50 12.93 -9.07
CA LEU A 131 -2.70 11.66 -8.36
C LEU A 131 -4.02 11.00 -8.79
N SER A 132 -5.06 11.81 -9.04
CA SER A 132 -6.35 11.31 -9.55
C SER A 132 -6.25 10.71 -10.95
N GLY A 133 -5.47 11.33 -11.85
CA GLY A 133 -5.26 10.81 -13.21
C GLY A 133 -4.46 9.51 -13.21
N MET A 134 -3.39 9.45 -12.42
CA MET A 134 -2.55 8.26 -12.27
C MET A 134 -3.34 7.06 -11.71
N LEU A 135 -4.17 7.27 -10.69
CA LEU A 135 -5.04 6.22 -10.15
C LEU A 135 -6.07 5.72 -11.17
N ALA A 136 -6.49 6.55 -12.13
CA ALA A 136 -7.35 6.11 -13.22
C ALA A 136 -6.63 5.14 -14.18
N THR A 137 -5.34 5.38 -14.45
CA THR A 137 -4.48 4.48 -15.23
C THR A 137 -4.27 3.14 -14.53
N VAL A 138 -3.95 3.15 -13.23
CA VAL A 138 -3.86 1.91 -12.43
C VAL A 138 -5.18 1.14 -12.47
N ARG A 139 -6.32 1.84 -12.41
CA ARG A 139 -7.66 1.21 -12.51
C ARG A 139 -7.93 0.58 -13.87
N ALA A 140 -7.28 1.04 -14.94
CA ALA A 140 -7.37 0.41 -16.26
C ALA A 140 -6.63 -0.94 -16.29
N CYS A 141 -5.46 -1.04 -15.65
CA CYS A 141 -4.67 -2.27 -15.59
C CYS A 141 -5.31 -3.42 -14.80
N VAL A 142 -6.35 -3.14 -13.98
CA VAL A 142 -7.05 -4.14 -13.15
C VAL A 142 -8.36 -4.61 -13.80
N ARG A 143 -8.67 -4.14 -15.02
CA ARG A 143 -9.90 -4.52 -15.76
C ARG A 143 -9.69 -5.68 -16.73
N GLU A 144 -8.52 -6.30 -16.75
CA GLU A 144 -8.21 -7.49 -17.56
C GLU A 144 -8.24 -8.77 -16.73
#